data_AF-I0GTS5-F1
#
_entry.id   AF-I0GTS5-F1
#
_cell.length_a   1.000
_cell.length_b   1.000
_cell.length_c   1.000
_cell.angle_alpha   90.00
_cell.angle_beta   90.00
_cell.angle_gamma   90.00
#
_symmetry.space_group_name_H-M   'P 1'
#
loop_
_entity.id
_entity.type
_entity.pdbx_description
1 polymer ?
#
loop_
_entity_poly.entity_id
_entity_poly.type
_entity_poly.pdbx_seq_one_letter_code
_entity_poly.pdbx_strand_id
1 'polypeptide(L)'
;MNIYDNIYDSLGKRDYAAALVYIRALEKYDMKEAARLCVSMYIEQGDSQSAMAAWQKLNKILPGDFYTSFLHARILFMERRYVSAYRELLVIDVPLNKRKGYGEKIANLLGQCCRILGRTQEAAAAYKEAAVWADTPELQAMEYSNFLFNLHYSGRHSAEFLRQQAAKFGKFLEKSKPFHHHRGREKHFLRVGYISADFRRHVCLCFFYDLLTSYDRKKFAVYVYMLGPEDTISEKLRKQVTGWRNLRGLSPQESAKAIYEDEIDILVDLAGHTKGNGLPILVYKPAPIQVSGIGYFASTGLSSVDYFLGDVYLDGEDGQTGQREFTEELVVLPHSHFCYRPLQAVPLPVDTAFSRKGYVTFGSFNNFAKVTDEVLMVWGKILNRLPTAHLLLKAAVFDSEEAAIYIRQRMEKAGLPMARVECRGISEVYLPEYGDIDIALDTFPYPGGGTSCDALYMGRPLITLAGKRHGERFGYSLLMNLDLGELVAFSIEEYIERAVMLAENPELLTGLQTNLRHIMENSPLMDRQGYVRMVESVYADMWEKYEKGCRNYGGENHGKSE
;
A
#
# COMPACT_ATOMS: atom_id res chain seq x y z
N MET A 1 -20.94 -30.66 -24.96
CA MET A 1 -20.35 -29.70 -24.00
C MET A 1 -18.91 -29.49 -24.41
N ASN A 2 -18.47 -28.26 -24.59
CA ASN A 2 -17.13 -27.94 -25.09
C ASN A 2 -16.08 -28.36 -24.04
N ILE A 3 -15.03 -29.06 -24.44
CA ILE A 3 -13.98 -29.53 -23.53
C ILE A 3 -13.29 -28.36 -22.82
N TYR A 4 -13.16 -27.21 -23.48
CA TYR A 4 -12.61 -25.99 -22.91
C TYR A 4 -13.49 -25.45 -21.76
N ASP A 5 -14.81 -25.42 -21.94
CA ASP A 5 -15.75 -24.93 -20.91
C ASP A 5 -15.60 -25.77 -19.63
N ASN A 6 -15.54 -27.10 -19.77
CA ASN A 6 -15.35 -27.99 -18.63
C ASN A 6 -14.00 -27.77 -17.91
N ILE A 7 -12.92 -27.47 -18.66
CA ILE A 7 -11.62 -27.13 -18.08
C ILE A 7 -11.75 -25.83 -17.28
N TYR A 8 -12.26 -24.76 -17.90
CA TYR A 8 -12.34 -23.45 -17.26
C TYR A 8 -13.31 -23.42 -16.09
N ASP A 9 -14.43 -24.14 -16.16
CA ASP A 9 -15.38 -24.31 -15.05
C ASP A 9 -14.73 -25.03 -13.85
N SER A 10 -13.96 -26.09 -14.13
CA SER A 10 -13.25 -26.84 -13.08
C SER A 10 -12.16 -25.99 -12.43
N LEU A 11 -11.37 -25.27 -13.25
CA LEU A 11 -10.36 -24.32 -12.76
C LEU A 11 -10.97 -23.19 -11.95
N GLY A 12 -12.12 -22.63 -12.39
CA GLY A 12 -12.84 -21.59 -11.68
C GLY A 12 -13.33 -22.03 -10.29
N LYS A 13 -13.69 -23.32 -10.15
CA LYS A 13 -14.05 -23.95 -8.87
C LYS A 13 -12.85 -24.45 -8.07
N ARG A 14 -11.63 -24.32 -8.60
CA ARG A 14 -10.40 -24.91 -8.05
C ARG A 14 -10.47 -26.43 -7.90
N ASP A 15 -11.31 -27.09 -8.70
CA ASP A 15 -11.34 -28.56 -8.83
C ASP A 15 -10.27 -28.99 -9.82
N TYR A 16 -9.03 -29.00 -9.36
CA TYR A 16 -7.88 -29.28 -10.21
C TYR A 16 -7.82 -30.74 -10.67
N ALA A 17 -8.41 -31.66 -9.90
CA ALA A 17 -8.50 -33.06 -10.29
C ALA A 17 -9.43 -33.21 -11.51
N ALA A 18 -10.60 -32.59 -11.48
CA ALA A 18 -11.51 -32.55 -12.62
C ALA A 18 -10.88 -31.82 -13.82
N ALA A 19 -10.25 -30.66 -13.59
CA ALA A 19 -9.56 -29.92 -14.64
C ALA A 19 -8.49 -30.79 -15.36
N LEU A 20 -7.70 -31.55 -14.61
CA LEU A 20 -6.66 -32.41 -15.17
C LEU A 20 -7.23 -33.53 -16.05
N VAL A 21 -8.40 -34.08 -15.70
CA VAL A 21 -9.08 -35.09 -16.55
C VAL A 21 -9.43 -34.49 -17.91
N TYR A 22 -10.02 -33.29 -17.92
CA TYR A 22 -10.39 -32.63 -19.18
C TYR A 22 -9.16 -32.15 -19.97
N ILE A 23 -8.09 -31.68 -19.30
CA ILE A 23 -6.82 -31.31 -19.95
C ILE A 23 -6.18 -32.54 -20.63
N ARG A 24 -6.16 -33.70 -19.98
CA ARG A 24 -5.66 -34.95 -20.59
C ARG A 24 -6.51 -35.40 -21.77
N ALA A 25 -7.82 -35.18 -21.72
CA ALA A 25 -8.68 -35.45 -22.88
C ALA A 25 -8.38 -34.47 -24.03
N LEU A 26 -8.05 -33.20 -23.74
CA LEU A 26 -7.68 -32.20 -24.74
C LEU A 26 -6.38 -32.55 -25.46
N GLU A 27 -5.44 -33.23 -24.80
CA GLU A 27 -4.13 -33.61 -25.37
C GLU A 27 -4.25 -34.38 -26.70
N LYS A 28 -5.34 -35.14 -26.89
CA LYS A 28 -5.64 -35.87 -28.13
C LYS A 28 -6.00 -34.97 -29.32
N TYR A 29 -6.47 -33.75 -29.05
CA TYR A 29 -6.99 -32.81 -30.04
C TYR A 29 -6.09 -31.59 -30.20
N ASP A 30 -5.53 -31.09 -29.10
CA ASP A 30 -4.60 -29.97 -29.05
C ASP A 30 -3.55 -30.21 -27.96
N MET A 31 -2.51 -30.97 -28.31
CA MET A 31 -1.39 -31.29 -27.42
C MET A 31 -0.69 -30.03 -26.88
N LYS A 32 -0.60 -28.96 -27.69
CA LYS A 32 0.12 -27.74 -27.31
C LYS A 32 -0.65 -26.98 -26.23
N GLU A 33 -1.95 -26.80 -26.44
CA GLU A 33 -2.79 -26.10 -25.48
C GLU A 33 -3.02 -26.92 -24.20
N ALA A 34 -3.18 -28.24 -24.33
CA ALA A 34 -3.23 -29.13 -23.17
C ALA A 34 -1.97 -29.01 -22.30
N ALA A 35 -0.78 -29.00 -22.91
CA ALA A 35 0.48 -28.83 -22.18
C ALA A 35 0.57 -27.46 -21.47
N ARG A 36 0.13 -26.38 -22.13
CA ARG A 36 0.07 -25.02 -21.54
C ARG A 36 -0.89 -24.92 -20.35
N LEU A 37 -2.09 -25.48 -20.49
CA LEU A 37 -3.10 -25.51 -19.43
C LEU A 37 -2.64 -26.36 -18.24
N CYS A 38 -1.94 -27.47 -18.50
CA CYS A 38 -1.37 -28.32 -17.45
C CYS A 38 -0.35 -27.55 -16.58
N VAL A 39 0.58 -26.82 -17.21
CA VAL A 39 1.54 -25.98 -16.48
C VAL A 39 0.81 -24.89 -15.69
N SER A 40 -0.11 -24.17 -16.33
CA SER A 40 -0.87 -23.09 -15.71
C SER A 40 -1.66 -23.58 -14.49
N MET A 41 -2.32 -24.74 -14.60
CA MET A 41 -3.07 -25.37 -13.52
C MET A 41 -2.19 -25.67 -12.30
N TYR A 42 -0.98 -26.23 -12.49
CA TYR A 42 -0.08 -26.50 -11.36
C TYR A 42 0.48 -25.22 -10.73
N ILE A 43 0.67 -24.15 -11.52
CA ILE A 43 1.01 -22.82 -10.98
C ILE A 43 -0.13 -22.31 -10.09
N GLU A 44 -1.40 -22.39 -10.53
CA GLU A 44 -2.55 -21.96 -9.71
C GLU A 44 -2.74 -22.80 -8.43
N GLN A 45 -2.29 -24.06 -8.43
CA GLN A 45 -2.25 -24.92 -7.24
C GLN A 45 -1.16 -24.52 -6.24
N GLY A 46 -0.13 -23.78 -6.66
CA GLY A 46 1.07 -23.57 -5.87
C GLY A 46 2.05 -24.76 -5.89
N ASP A 47 1.87 -25.73 -6.79
CA ASP A 47 2.74 -26.92 -6.89
C ASP A 47 3.88 -26.66 -7.89
N SER A 48 5.00 -26.12 -7.39
CA SER A 48 6.16 -25.78 -8.22
C SER A 48 6.82 -27.00 -8.85
N GLN A 49 6.86 -28.13 -8.14
CA GLN A 49 7.50 -29.35 -8.64
C GLN A 49 6.75 -29.90 -9.85
N SER A 50 5.42 -30.04 -9.74
CA SER A 50 4.59 -30.50 -10.85
C SER A 50 4.55 -29.48 -11.99
N ALA A 51 4.51 -28.18 -11.68
CA ALA A 51 4.57 -27.12 -12.69
C ALA A 51 5.87 -27.17 -13.49
N MET A 52 7.02 -27.33 -12.83
CA MET A 52 8.33 -27.46 -13.49
C MET A 52 8.41 -28.72 -14.36
N ALA A 53 7.95 -29.87 -13.86
CA ALA A 53 7.93 -31.11 -14.64
C ALA A 53 7.01 -31.02 -15.87
N ALA A 54 5.84 -30.38 -15.74
CA ALA A 54 4.95 -30.11 -16.86
C ALA A 54 5.59 -29.11 -17.84
N TRP A 55 6.27 -28.09 -17.34
CA TRP A 55 6.95 -27.09 -18.16
C TRP A 55 8.09 -27.70 -18.97
N GLN A 56 8.88 -28.60 -18.40
CA GLN A 56 9.94 -29.32 -19.13
C GLN A 56 9.39 -30.12 -20.32
N LYS A 57 8.17 -30.69 -20.19
CA LYS A 57 7.49 -31.34 -21.31
C LYS A 57 7.04 -30.32 -22.35
N LEU A 58 6.41 -29.23 -21.91
CA LEU A 58 5.98 -28.14 -22.80
C LEU A 58 7.15 -27.55 -23.60
N ASN A 59 8.30 -27.30 -22.95
CA ASN A 59 9.49 -26.73 -23.58
C ASN A 59 10.13 -27.66 -24.64
N LYS A 60 9.91 -28.98 -24.56
CA LYS A 60 10.28 -29.90 -25.64
C LYS A 60 9.36 -29.80 -26.84
N ILE A 61 8.09 -29.45 -26.62
CA ILE A 61 7.06 -29.32 -27.68
C ILE A 61 7.17 -27.95 -28.36
N LEU A 62 7.41 -26.89 -27.58
CA LEU A 62 7.45 -25.50 -28.00
C LEU A 62 8.70 -24.78 -27.45
N PRO A 63 9.91 -25.15 -27.90
CA PRO A 63 11.14 -24.51 -27.46
C PRO A 63 11.21 -23.06 -27.95
N GLY A 64 11.52 -22.14 -27.04
CA GLY A 64 11.64 -20.70 -27.36
C GLY A 64 10.31 -19.98 -27.64
N ASP A 65 9.16 -20.62 -27.42
CA ASP A 65 7.86 -19.96 -27.48
C ASP A 65 7.72 -18.96 -26.33
N PHE A 66 7.29 -17.73 -26.64
CA PHE A 66 7.21 -16.64 -25.66
C PHE A 66 6.32 -17.00 -24.46
N TYR A 67 5.24 -17.74 -24.68
CA TYR A 67 4.32 -18.13 -23.61
C TYR A 67 4.89 -19.27 -22.76
N THR A 68 5.63 -20.21 -23.36
CA THR A 68 6.41 -21.20 -22.62
C THR A 68 7.42 -20.52 -21.69
N SER A 69 8.17 -19.52 -22.16
CA SER A 69 9.09 -18.74 -21.31
C SER A 69 8.36 -17.97 -20.22
N PHE A 70 7.21 -17.36 -20.53
CA PHE A 70 6.40 -16.68 -19.52
C PHE A 70 5.93 -17.64 -18.40
N LEU A 71 5.50 -18.85 -18.74
CA LEU A 71 5.11 -19.85 -17.76
C LEU A 71 6.29 -20.30 -16.89
N HIS A 72 7.50 -20.39 -17.43
CA HIS A 72 8.71 -20.64 -16.64
C HIS A 72 8.98 -19.50 -15.65
N ALA A 73 8.91 -18.25 -16.12
CA ALA A 73 9.09 -17.08 -15.28
C ALA A 73 8.06 -17.03 -14.13
N ARG A 74 6.81 -17.46 -14.37
CA ARG A 74 5.79 -17.62 -13.32
C ARG A 74 6.17 -18.68 -12.29
N ILE A 75 6.73 -19.82 -12.72
CA ILE A 75 7.22 -20.87 -11.80
C ILE A 75 8.38 -20.33 -10.96
N LEU A 76 9.36 -19.69 -11.59
CA LEU A 76 10.49 -19.05 -10.90
C LEU A 76 10.00 -18.02 -9.87
N PHE A 77 9.02 -17.19 -10.23
CA PHE A 77 8.41 -16.24 -9.31
C PHE A 77 7.74 -16.92 -8.11
N MET A 78 7.00 -18.01 -8.35
CA MET A 78 6.33 -18.81 -7.32
C MET A 78 7.35 -19.46 -6.35
N GLU A 79 8.49 -19.88 -6.87
CA GLU A 79 9.65 -20.38 -6.10
C GLU A 79 10.45 -19.26 -5.42
N ARG A 80 9.99 -18.00 -5.50
CA ARG A 80 10.68 -16.80 -4.99
C ARG A 80 12.04 -16.54 -5.63
N ARG A 81 12.30 -17.09 -6.82
CA ARG A 81 13.49 -16.85 -7.65
C ARG A 81 13.29 -15.61 -8.52
N TYR A 82 13.16 -14.46 -7.85
CA TYR A 82 12.75 -13.20 -8.48
C TYR A 82 13.78 -12.63 -9.46
N VAL A 83 15.08 -12.88 -9.27
CA VAL A 83 16.12 -12.38 -10.19
C VAL A 83 16.15 -13.22 -11.45
N SER A 84 16.00 -14.54 -11.32
CA SER A 84 15.85 -15.45 -12.46
C SER A 84 14.60 -15.11 -13.26
N ALA A 85 13.44 -14.96 -12.60
CA ALA A 85 12.19 -14.57 -13.24
C ALA A 85 12.31 -13.21 -13.97
N TYR A 86 12.90 -12.21 -13.32
CA TYR A 86 13.18 -10.89 -13.91
C TYR A 86 14.02 -11.00 -15.20
N ARG A 87 15.13 -11.72 -15.16
CA ARG A 87 16.03 -11.87 -16.32
C ARG A 87 15.35 -12.54 -17.50
N GLU A 88 14.51 -13.53 -17.23
CA GLU A 88 13.75 -14.22 -18.26
C GLU A 88 12.68 -13.29 -18.87
N LEU A 89 11.91 -12.59 -18.03
CA LEU A 89 10.85 -11.67 -18.50
C LEU A 89 11.39 -10.56 -19.40
N LEU A 90 12.61 -10.06 -19.14
CA LEU A 90 13.24 -9.01 -19.94
C LEU A 90 13.49 -9.39 -21.40
N VAL A 91 13.68 -10.67 -21.68
CA VAL A 91 14.07 -11.14 -23.02
C VAL A 91 12.92 -11.81 -23.78
N ILE A 92 11.72 -11.86 -23.19
CA ILE A 92 10.53 -12.38 -23.87
C ILE A 92 10.06 -11.36 -24.92
N ASP A 93 10.21 -11.72 -26.18
CA ASP A 93 9.62 -10.97 -27.29
C ASP A 93 8.18 -11.44 -27.56
N VAL A 94 7.22 -10.57 -27.31
CA VAL A 94 5.79 -10.86 -27.52
C VAL A 94 5.39 -10.38 -28.92
N PRO A 95 4.91 -11.29 -29.80
CA PRO A 95 4.42 -10.92 -31.13
C PRO A 95 3.38 -9.80 -31.06
N LEU A 96 3.44 -8.82 -31.98
CA LEU A 96 2.58 -7.63 -31.97
C LEU A 96 1.08 -7.98 -31.84
N ASN A 97 0.63 -9.02 -32.54
CA ASN A 97 -0.76 -9.49 -32.52
C ASN A 97 -1.16 -10.26 -31.24
N LYS A 98 -0.21 -10.50 -30.32
CA LYS A 98 -0.40 -11.19 -29.04
C LYS A 98 -0.07 -10.31 -27.82
N ARG A 99 0.34 -9.06 -28.02
CA ARG A 99 0.66 -8.14 -26.92
C ARG A 99 -0.55 -7.81 -26.05
N LYS A 100 -1.71 -7.64 -26.67
CA LYS A 100 -2.99 -7.59 -25.96
C LYS A 100 -3.23 -8.91 -25.22
N GLY A 101 -3.40 -8.82 -23.90
CA GLY A 101 -3.58 -9.96 -22.99
C GLY A 101 -2.30 -10.60 -22.48
N TYR A 102 -1.34 -10.99 -23.33
CA TYR A 102 -0.08 -11.59 -22.84
C TYR A 102 0.99 -10.57 -22.45
N GLY A 103 1.10 -9.49 -23.22
CA GLY A 103 2.04 -8.40 -22.94
C GLY A 103 1.73 -7.73 -21.60
N GLU A 104 0.44 -7.58 -21.26
CA GLU A 104 0.00 -7.11 -19.94
C GLU A 104 0.54 -8.02 -18.83
N LYS A 105 0.26 -9.33 -18.89
CA LYS A 105 0.68 -10.28 -17.85
C LYS A 105 2.20 -10.34 -17.66
N ILE A 106 2.95 -10.28 -18.77
CA ILE A 106 4.42 -10.27 -18.75
C ILE A 106 4.93 -8.98 -18.10
N ALA A 107 4.41 -7.82 -18.54
CA ALA A 107 4.80 -6.52 -18.00
C ALA A 107 4.41 -6.36 -16.52
N ASN A 108 3.24 -6.84 -16.12
CA ASN A 108 2.82 -6.86 -14.71
C ASN A 108 3.76 -7.72 -13.85
N LEU A 109 4.07 -8.95 -14.27
CA LEU A 109 4.98 -9.83 -13.53
C LEU A 109 6.40 -9.24 -13.46
N LEU A 110 6.86 -8.60 -14.54
CA LEU A 110 8.12 -7.87 -14.56
C LEU A 110 8.10 -6.74 -13.53
N GLY A 111 7.02 -5.96 -13.48
CA GLY A 111 6.81 -4.91 -12.48
C GLY A 111 6.83 -5.43 -11.05
N GLN A 112 6.27 -6.62 -10.80
CA GLN A 112 6.33 -7.27 -9.48
C GLN A 112 7.76 -7.66 -9.09
N CYS A 113 8.51 -8.31 -9.99
CA CYS A 113 9.92 -8.64 -9.77
C CYS A 113 10.75 -7.38 -9.49
N CYS A 114 10.62 -6.35 -10.33
CA CYS A 114 11.33 -5.09 -10.17
C CYS A 114 11.03 -4.43 -8.82
N ARG A 115 9.76 -4.38 -8.41
CA ARG A 115 9.35 -3.80 -7.12
C ARG A 115 9.97 -4.56 -5.94
N ILE A 116 9.92 -5.90 -5.96
CA ILE A 116 10.52 -6.75 -4.91
C ILE A 116 12.03 -6.52 -4.81
N LEU A 117 12.70 -6.43 -5.95
CA LEU A 117 14.15 -6.22 -6.03
C LEU A 117 14.58 -4.75 -5.80
N GLY A 118 13.64 -3.84 -5.54
CA GLY A 118 13.88 -2.41 -5.34
C GLY A 118 14.29 -1.65 -6.60
N ARG A 119 13.98 -2.16 -7.80
CA ARG A 119 14.19 -1.50 -9.11
C ARG A 119 13.00 -0.59 -9.44
N THR A 120 12.89 0.50 -8.70
CA THR A 120 11.67 1.32 -8.61
C THR A 120 11.24 1.95 -9.95
N GLN A 121 12.19 2.46 -10.75
CA GLN A 121 11.90 3.06 -12.06
C GLN A 121 11.41 2.02 -13.07
N GLU A 122 12.02 0.85 -13.10
CA GLU A 122 11.63 -0.24 -13.99
C GLU A 122 10.29 -0.83 -13.58
N ALA A 123 10.01 -0.91 -12.27
CA ALA A 123 8.71 -1.31 -11.77
C ALA A 123 7.60 -0.38 -12.30
N ALA A 124 7.77 0.94 -12.14
CA ALA A 124 6.81 1.92 -12.65
C ALA A 124 6.64 1.82 -14.18
N ALA A 125 7.75 1.70 -14.93
CA ALA A 125 7.70 1.56 -16.38
C ALA A 125 6.94 0.30 -16.81
N ALA A 126 7.20 -0.84 -16.17
CA ALA A 126 6.56 -2.10 -16.48
C ALA A 126 5.04 -2.09 -16.18
N TYR A 127 4.60 -1.52 -15.06
CA TYR A 127 3.16 -1.37 -14.79
C TYR A 127 2.47 -0.39 -15.75
N LYS A 128 3.16 0.68 -16.16
CA LYS A 128 2.63 1.59 -17.17
C LYS A 128 2.45 0.89 -18.51
N GLU A 129 3.40 0.04 -18.89
CA GLU A 129 3.31 -0.80 -20.07
C GLU A 129 2.19 -1.84 -19.95
N ALA A 130 2.04 -2.48 -18.78
CA ALA A 130 0.92 -3.39 -18.52
C ALA A 130 -0.44 -2.71 -18.74
N ALA A 131 -0.60 -1.48 -18.26
CA ALA A 131 -1.81 -0.69 -18.48
C ALA A 131 -2.09 -0.37 -19.96
N VAL A 132 -1.06 -0.26 -20.80
CA VAL A 132 -1.21 -0.05 -22.26
C VAL A 132 -1.69 -1.35 -22.94
N TRP A 133 -1.21 -2.50 -22.49
CA TRP A 133 -1.52 -3.80 -23.07
C TRP A 133 -2.76 -4.49 -22.50
N ALA A 134 -3.37 -3.91 -21.46
CA ALA A 134 -4.59 -4.41 -20.84
C ALA A 134 -5.77 -4.47 -21.82
N ASP A 135 -6.53 -5.58 -21.75
CA ASP A 135 -7.63 -5.86 -22.69
C ASP A 135 -8.96 -5.22 -22.29
N THR A 136 -9.12 -4.84 -21.02
CA THR A 136 -10.33 -4.20 -20.52
C THR A 136 -10.01 -2.89 -19.78
N PRO A 137 -10.95 -1.92 -19.74
CA PRO A 137 -10.78 -0.69 -18.97
C PRO A 137 -10.50 -0.92 -17.49
N GLU A 138 -11.10 -1.96 -16.89
CA GLU A 138 -10.93 -2.31 -15.48
C GLU A 138 -9.49 -2.78 -15.21
N LEU A 139 -8.97 -3.66 -16.07
CA LEU A 139 -7.59 -4.12 -15.99
C LEU A 139 -6.60 -2.98 -16.25
N GLN A 140 -6.90 -2.12 -17.23
CA GLN A 140 -6.11 -0.92 -17.50
C GLN A 140 -6.05 0.01 -16.28
N ALA A 141 -7.18 0.28 -15.62
CA ALA A 141 -7.23 1.10 -14.41
C ALA A 141 -6.45 0.44 -13.24
N MET A 142 -6.57 -0.87 -13.08
CA MET A 142 -5.82 -1.62 -12.06
C MET A 142 -4.30 -1.50 -12.26
N GLU A 143 -3.82 -1.76 -13.48
CA GLU A 143 -2.40 -1.65 -13.80
C GLU A 143 -1.89 -0.21 -13.73
N TYR A 144 -2.72 0.76 -14.12
CA TYR A 144 -2.38 2.17 -13.97
C TYR A 144 -2.31 2.60 -12.50
N SER A 145 -3.14 2.03 -11.61
CA SER A 145 -3.00 2.23 -10.16
C SER A 145 -1.67 1.69 -9.65
N ASN A 146 -1.23 0.51 -10.13
CA ASN A 146 0.09 -0.02 -9.80
C ASN A 146 1.21 0.93 -10.26
N PHE A 147 1.09 1.50 -11.47
CA PHE A 147 2.01 2.52 -11.96
C PHE A 147 2.05 3.73 -11.02
N LEU A 148 0.91 4.32 -10.69
CA LEU A 148 0.82 5.49 -9.80
C LEU A 148 1.42 5.21 -8.42
N PHE A 149 1.13 4.04 -7.84
CA PHE A 149 1.70 3.64 -6.56
C PHE A 149 3.23 3.57 -6.61
N ASN A 150 3.80 3.02 -7.70
CA ASN A 150 5.25 2.84 -7.80
C ASN A 150 6.03 4.13 -8.09
N LEU A 151 5.38 5.18 -8.61
CA LEU A 151 6.02 6.50 -8.78
C LEU A 151 6.52 7.10 -7.45
N HIS A 152 5.90 6.72 -6.33
CA HIS A 152 6.23 7.24 -5.00
C HIS A 152 7.56 6.74 -4.44
N TYR A 153 8.07 5.62 -4.94
CA TYR A 153 9.41 5.15 -4.58
C TYR A 153 10.53 5.98 -5.25
N SER A 154 10.19 6.95 -6.11
CA SER A 154 11.14 7.84 -6.79
C SER A 154 10.94 9.30 -6.38
N GLY A 155 12.04 9.97 -6.00
CA GLY A 155 12.06 11.38 -5.63
C GLY A 155 12.20 12.32 -6.84
N ARG A 156 12.17 11.76 -8.06
CA ARG A 156 12.47 12.49 -9.31
C ARG A 156 11.26 13.23 -9.89
N HIS A 157 10.07 12.97 -9.37
CA HIS A 157 8.83 13.47 -9.94
C HIS A 157 8.33 14.70 -9.17
N SER A 158 8.02 15.78 -9.89
CA SER A 158 7.38 16.94 -9.30
C SER A 158 5.94 16.63 -8.85
N ALA A 159 5.44 17.39 -7.88
CA ALA A 159 4.04 17.39 -7.44
C ALA A 159 3.08 17.49 -8.63
N GLU A 160 3.32 18.43 -9.55
CA GLU A 160 2.49 18.65 -10.74
C GLU A 160 2.48 17.44 -11.67
N PHE A 161 3.62 16.78 -11.88
CA PHE A 161 3.66 15.56 -12.70
C PHE A 161 2.82 14.45 -12.08
N LEU A 162 2.93 14.23 -10.77
CA LEU A 162 2.16 13.20 -10.07
C LEU A 162 0.66 13.49 -10.13
N ARG A 163 0.25 14.73 -9.84
CA ARG A 163 -1.15 15.16 -9.94
C ARG A 163 -1.71 14.96 -11.35
N GLN A 164 -0.93 15.29 -12.38
CA GLN A 164 -1.33 15.04 -13.77
C GLN A 164 -1.45 13.55 -14.10
N GLN A 165 -0.59 12.67 -13.55
CA GLN A 165 -0.77 11.22 -13.75
C GLN A 165 -2.01 10.72 -12.99
N ALA A 166 -2.22 11.14 -11.74
CA ALA A 166 -3.41 10.79 -10.98
C ALA A 166 -4.68 11.20 -11.74
N ALA A 167 -4.78 12.43 -12.24
CA ALA A 167 -5.94 12.89 -13.02
C ALA A 167 -6.21 12.07 -14.30
N LYS A 168 -5.19 11.42 -14.89
CA LYS A 168 -5.39 10.50 -16.03
C LYS A 168 -6.08 9.20 -15.61
N PHE A 169 -5.91 8.77 -14.37
CA PHE A 169 -6.59 7.58 -13.86
C PHE A 169 -8.10 7.74 -13.92
N GLY A 170 -8.64 8.90 -13.51
CA GLY A 170 -10.08 9.18 -13.56
C GLY A 170 -10.69 8.97 -14.94
N LYS A 171 -9.93 9.26 -16.01
CA LYS A 171 -10.36 9.09 -17.40
C LYS A 171 -10.64 7.64 -17.79
N PHE A 172 -10.00 6.66 -17.15
CA PHE A 172 -10.30 5.25 -17.41
C PHE A 172 -11.68 4.84 -16.90
N LEU A 173 -12.24 5.61 -15.96
CA LEU A 173 -13.48 5.29 -15.25
C LEU A 173 -14.63 6.26 -15.58
N GLU A 174 -14.39 7.29 -16.40
CA GLU A 174 -15.33 8.37 -16.76
C GLU A 174 -16.65 7.92 -17.39
N LYS A 175 -16.71 6.71 -17.98
CA LYS A 175 -17.94 6.19 -18.63
C LYS A 175 -19.02 5.76 -17.62
N SER A 176 -18.71 5.75 -16.33
CA SER A 176 -19.63 5.33 -15.27
C SER A 176 -20.73 6.39 -15.07
N LYS A 177 -21.96 5.95 -14.81
CA LYS A 177 -23.10 6.85 -14.52
C LYS A 177 -23.19 7.08 -13.00
N PRO A 178 -22.93 8.29 -12.50
CA PRO A 178 -23.01 8.57 -11.07
C PRO A 178 -24.45 8.49 -10.56
N PHE A 179 -24.63 8.09 -9.29
CA PHE A 179 -25.90 8.21 -8.60
C PHE A 179 -26.22 9.67 -8.25
N HIS A 180 -27.51 10.00 -8.25
CA HIS A 180 -27.99 11.34 -7.91
C HIS A 180 -28.41 11.42 -6.45
N HIS A 181 -28.12 12.55 -5.81
CA HIS A 181 -28.42 12.78 -4.40
C HIS A 181 -29.27 14.03 -4.22
N HIS A 182 -30.22 13.96 -3.30
CA HIS A 182 -31.10 15.07 -2.95
C HIS A 182 -30.69 15.68 -1.61
N ARG A 183 -30.58 17.01 -1.57
CA ARG A 183 -30.38 17.82 -0.36
C ARG A 183 -31.69 18.03 0.41
N GLY A 184 -31.59 18.60 1.60
CA GLY A 184 -32.73 19.00 2.43
C GLY A 184 -33.27 17.86 3.28
N ARG A 185 -32.43 16.87 3.62
CA ARG A 185 -32.82 15.75 4.46
C ARG A 185 -32.64 16.15 5.92
N GLU A 186 -33.72 16.17 6.69
CA GLU A 186 -33.60 16.18 8.15
C GLU A 186 -33.00 14.83 8.61
N LYS A 187 -31.95 14.90 9.42
CA LYS A 187 -31.19 13.72 9.86
C LYS A 187 -31.11 13.69 11.38
N HIS A 188 -31.47 12.55 11.96
CA HIS A 188 -31.24 12.25 13.38
C HIS A 188 -29.78 11.89 13.65
N PHE A 189 -29.10 11.30 12.67
CA PHE A 189 -27.68 10.94 12.69
C PHE A 189 -27.12 10.98 11.28
N LEU A 190 -25.81 11.25 11.15
CA LEU A 190 -25.08 11.19 9.90
C LEU A 190 -24.62 9.75 9.62
N ARG A 191 -24.94 9.20 8.45
CA ARG A 191 -24.49 7.85 8.05
C ARG A 191 -23.11 7.96 7.39
N VAL A 192 -22.10 7.41 8.05
CA VAL A 192 -20.72 7.39 7.54
C VAL A 192 -20.35 5.96 7.14
N GLY A 193 -19.98 5.76 5.89
CA GLY A 193 -19.49 4.50 5.36
C GLY A 193 -17.97 4.52 5.26
N TYR A 194 -17.29 3.46 5.70
CA TYR A 194 -15.87 3.24 5.45
C TYR A 194 -15.67 2.09 4.48
N ILE A 195 -14.90 2.30 3.41
CA ILE A 195 -14.63 1.29 2.37
C ILE A 195 -13.14 0.96 2.28
N SER A 196 -12.80 -0.33 2.35
CA SER A 196 -11.42 -0.82 2.32
C SER A 196 -11.37 -2.34 2.17
N ALA A 197 -10.24 -2.86 1.68
CA ALA A 197 -9.93 -4.29 1.75
C ALA A 197 -9.31 -4.73 3.09
N ASP A 198 -9.04 -3.79 3.98
CA ASP A 198 -8.13 -3.98 5.12
C ASP A 198 -8.79 -3.92 6.50
N PHE A 199 -10.11 -4.13 6.59
CA PHE A 199 -10.83 -4.33 7.86
C PHE A 199 -10.58 -5.74 8.45
N ARG A 200 -9.31 -6.09 8.59
CA ARG A 200 -8.75 -7.40 9.00
C ARG A 200 -7.41 -7.17 9.70
N ARG A 201 -6.67 -8.22 10.04
CA ARG A 201 -5.28 -8.11 10.51
C ARG A 201 -4.37 -7.52 9.42
N HIS A 202 -4.29 -6.21 9.41
CA HIS A 202 -3.53 -5.42 8.45
C HIS A 202 -3.02 -4.15 9.13
N VAL A 203 -1.85 -3.65 8.70
CA VAL A 203 -1.20 -2.47 9.31
C VAL A 203 -2.07 -1.22 9.26
N CYS A 204 -2.83 -1.01 8.17
CA CYS A 204 -3.68 0.17 8.04
C CYS A 204 -4.79 0.22 9.11
N LEU A 205 -5.24 -0.93 9.60
CA LEU A 205 -6.27 -0.97 10.65
C LEU A 205 -5.78 -0.30 11.94
N CYS A 206 -4.46 -0.28 12.20
CA CYS A 206 -3.88 0.46 13.33
C CYS A 206 -4.23 1.96 13.31
N PHE A 207 -4.60 2.53 12.15
CA PHE A 207 -4.78 3.97 11.96
C PHE A 207 -6.23 4.44 11.99
N PHE A 208 -7.18 3.54 11.74
CA PHE A 208 -8.60 3.86 11.64
C PHE A 208 -9.50 2.94 12.48
N TYR A 209 -8.92 2.07 13.33
CA TYR A 209 -9.69 1.21 14.22
C TYR A 209 -10.71 2.01 15.05
N ASP A 210 -10.26 3.11 15.67
CA ASP A 210 -11.10 3.88 16.58
C ASP A 210 -12.17 4.72 15.86
N LEU A 211 -12.00 5.03 14.57
CA LEU A 211 -13.10 5.60 13.75
C LEU A 211 -14.29 4.64 13.64
N LEU A 212 -14.02 3.33 13.70
CA LEU A 212 -15.05 2.30 13.61
C LEU A 212 -15.67 1.94 14.96
N THR A 213 -14.97 2.19 16.07
CA THR A 213 -15.37 1.66 17.39
C THR A 213 -15.69 2.72 18.43
N SER A 214 -15.23 3.96 18.25
CA SER A 214 -15.22 5.00 19.29
C SER A 214 -16.05 6.24 18.91
N TYR A 215 -16.87 6.13 17.86
CA TYR A 215 -17.76 7.20 17.36
C TYR A 215 -18.93 7.52 18.30
N ASP A 216 -19.41 8.76 18.27
CA ASP A 216 -20.60 9.20 19.00
C ASP A 216 -21.87 8.64 18.33
N ARG A 217 -22.36 7.53 18.88
CA ARG A 217 -23.58 6.84 18.43
C ARG A 217 -24.85 7.70 18.48
N LYS A 218 -24.84 8.84 19.17
CA LYS A 218 -25.98 9.78 19.17
C LYS A 218 -26.01 10.67 17.95
N LYS A 219 -24.87 10.84 17.27
CA LYS A 219 -24.71 11.74 16.11
C LYS A 219 -24.37 10.99 14.83
N PHE A 220 -23.76 9.82 14.92
CA PHE A 220 -23.26 9.07 13.78
C PHE A 220 -23.74 7.61 13.79
N ALA A 221 -23.98 7.10 12.58
CA ALA A 221 -24.15 5.68 12.32
C ALA A 221 -23.05 5.22 11.37
N VAL A 222 -22.26 4.24 11.79
CA VAL A 222 -21.06 3.80 11.04
C VAL A 222 -21.33 2.51 10.29
N TYR A 223 -21.04 2.51 8.99
CA TYR A 223 -21.17 1.38 8.08
C TYR A 223 -19.79 0.98 7.55
N VAL A 224 -19.59 -0.32 7.33
CA VAL A 224 -18.35 -0.86 6.78
C VAL A 224 -18.60 -1.64 5.51
N TYR A 225 -17.82 -1.33 4.47
CA TYR A 225 -17.82 -1.97 3.16
C TYR A 225 -16.49 -2.66 2.93
N MET A 226 -16.43 -3.94 3.27
CA MET A 226 -15.24 -4.78 3.14
C MET A 226 -15.06 -5.25 1.69
N LEU A 227 -13.86 -5.06 1.13
CA LEU A 227 -13.49 -5.52 -0.22
C LEU A 227 -12.55 -6.74 -0.19
N GLY A 228 -12.03 -7.08 1.00
CA GLY A 228 -11.05 -8.14 1.22
C GLY A 228 -11.65 -9.43 1.81
N PRO A 229 -10.80 -10.45 2.05
CA PRO A 229 -11.20 -11.58 2.88
C PRO A 229 -11.32 -11.15 4.35
N GLU A 230 -12.27 -11.75 5.06
CA GLU A 230 -12.50 -11.47 6.47
C GLU A 230 -11.70 -12.41 7.38
N ASP A 231 -11.39 -11.93 8.59
CA ASP A 231 -10.76 -12.73 9.65
C ASP A 231 -11.40 -12.47 11.02
N THR A 232 -10.79 -13.01 12.06
CA THR A 232 -11.26 -12.86 13.45
C THR A 232 -11.32 -11.41 13.93
N ILE A 233 -10.58 -10.48 13.32
CA ILE A 233 -10.68 -9.05 13.61
C ILE A 233 -11.91 -8.45 12.90
N SER A 234 -12.15 -8.83 11.64
CA SER A 234 -13.37 -8.44 10.91
C SER A 234 -14.64 -8.82 11.69
N GLU A 235 -14.69 -10.05 12.21
CA GLU A 235 -15.82 -10.53 13.02
C GLU A 235 -16.04 -9.71 14.30
N LYS A 236 -14.96 -9.22 14.94
CA LYS A 236 -15.05 -8.35 16.11
C LYS A 236 -15.57 -6.97 15.74
N LEU A 237 -15.04 -6.38 14.67
CA LEU A 237 -15.45 -5.05 14.18
C LEU A 237 -16.91 -5.02 13.75
N ARG A 238 -17.40 -6.08 13.09
CA ARG A 238 -18.80 -6.21 12.67
C ARG A 238 -19.79 -5.96 13.83
N LYS A 239 -19.43 -6.34 15.05
CA LYS A 239 -20.27 -6.18 16.24
C LYS A 239 -20.25 -4.75 16.82
N GLN A 240 -19.35 -3.89 16.35
CA GLN A 240 -19.16 -2.53 16.86
C GLN A 240 -19.77 -1.45 15.95
N VAL A 241 -20.07 -1.79 14.70
CA VAL A 241 -20.59 -0.86 13.69
C VAL A 241 -22.10 -1.01 13.51
N THR A 242 -22.75 -0.01 12.93
CA THR A 242 -24.19 -0.03 12.62
C THR A 242 -24.51 -1.02 11.51
N GLY A 243 -23.66 -1.10 10.48
CA GLY A 243 -23.84 -2.01 9.35
C GLY A 243 -22.52 -2.53 8.80
N TRP A 244 -22.54 -3.76 8.27
CA TRP A 244 -21.37 -4.40 7.66
C TRP A 244 -21.79 -5.15 6.40
N ARG A 245 -21.14 -4.85 5.27
CA ARG A 245 -21.29 -5.58 4.01
C ARG A 245 -19.92 -5.99 3.49
N ASN A 246 -19.77 -7.26 3.13
CA ASN A 246 -18.64 -7.71 2.33
C ASN A 246 -19.03 -7.68 0.85
N LEU A 247 -18.41 -6.80 0.09
CA LEU A 247 -18.68 -6.58 -1.33
C LEU A 247 -17.69 -7.33 -2.23
N ARG A 248 -16.79 -8.13 -1.65
CA ARG A 248 -15.82 -8.93 -2.40
C ARG A 248 -16.54 -9.84 -3.40
N GLY A 249 -16.16 -9.73 -4.66
CA GLY A 249 -16.71 -10.54 -5.76
C GLY A 249 -17.90 -9.91 -6.48
N LEU A 250 -18.47 -8.82 -5.96
CA LEU A 250 -19.43 -8.01 -6.70
C LEU A 250 -18.73 -7.12 -7.72
N SER A 251 -19.42 -6.77 -8.80
CA SER A 251 -18.94 -5.74 -9.71
C SER A 251 -18.90 -4.37 -9.01
N PRO A 252 -18.09 -3.41 -9.51
CA PRO A 252 -18.07 -2.07 -8.94
C PRO A 252 -19.44 -1.37 -8.96
N GLN A 253 -20.25 -1.61 -10.00
CA GLN A 253 -21.59 -1.04 -10.10
C GLN A 253 -22.56 -1.63 -9.06
N GLU A 254 -22.56 -2.95 -8.87
CA GLU A 254 -23.39 -3.62 -7.85
C GLU A 254 -22.98 -3.18 -6.44
N SER A 255 -21.67 -3.06 -6.20
CA SER A 255 -21.12 -2.55 -4.95
C SER A 255 -21.58 -1.12 -4.68
N ALA A 256 -21.50 -0.23 -5.67
CA ALA A 256 -21.95 1.16 -5.56
C ALA A 256 -23.46 1.23 -5.31
N LYS A 257 -24.26 0.40 -5.99
CA LYS A 257 -25.70 0.32 -5.76
C LYS A 257 -26.03 -0.08 -4.32
N ALA A 258 -25.34 -1.08 -3.77
CA ALA A 258 -25.58 -1.51 -2.39
C ALA A 258 -25.25 -0.41 -1.37
N ILE A 259 -24.19 0.37 -1.59
CA ILE A 259 -23.83 1.53 -0.73
C ILE A 259 -24.88 2.65 -0.87
N TYR A 260 -25.32 2.93 -2.10
CA TYR A 260 -26.33 3.94 -2.37
C TYR A 260 -27.68 3.61 -1.70
N GLU A 261 -28.09 2.33 -1.71
CA GLU A 261 -29.32 1.85 -1.06
C GLU A 261 -29.25 1.91 0.48
N ASP A 262 -28.05 1.91 1.08
CA ASP A 262 -27.87 2.18 2.52
C ASP A 262 -28.02 3.68 2.86
N GLU A 263 -28.14 4.54 1.83
CA GLU A 263 -28.21 6.01 1.89
C GLU A 263 -27.09 6.63 2.73
N ILE A 264 -25.86 6.18 2.48
CA ILE A 264 -24.67 6.74 3.11
C ILE A 264 -24.52 8.22 2.76
N ASP A 265 -24.31 9.04 3.78
CA ASP A 265 -24.16 10.49 3.64
C ASP A 265 -22.71 10.87 3.32
N ILE A 266 -21.74 10.20 3.98
CA ILE A 266 -20.31 10.37 3.73
C ILE A 266 -19.67 8.99 3.54
N LEU A 267 -19.07 8.75 2.37
CA LEU A 267 -18.28 7.55 2.11
C LEU A 267 -16.78 7.87 2.19
N VAL A 268 -16.05 7.15 3.02
CA VAL A 268 -14.62 7.35 3.28
C VAL A 268 -13.84 6.16 2.73
N ASP A 269 -13.08 6.40 1.67
CA ASP A 269 -12.10 5.46 1.13
C ASP A 269 -10.80 5.52 1.94
N LEU A 270 -10.35 4.35 2.37
CA LEU A 270 -9.15 4.18 3.19
C LEU A 270 -8.03 3.46 2.44
N ALA A 271 -8.08 3.42 1.11
CA ALA A 271 -7.22 2.57 0.30
C ALA A 271 -6.52 3.29 -0.86
N GLY A 272 -7.11 4.33 -1.45
CA GLY A 272 -6.60 5.02 -2.65
C GLY A 272 -6.12 4.06 -3.73
N HIS A 273 -4.90 4.21 -4.25
CA HIS A 273 -4.36 3.29 -5.27
C HIS A 273 -3.72 2.00 -4.71
N THR A 274 -3.98 1.63 -3.46
CA THR A 274 -3.46 0.37 -2.90
C THR A 274 -4.23 -0.86 -3.44
N LYS A 275 -3.73 -2.06 -3.13
CA LYS A 275 -4.30 -3.31 -3.64
C LYS A 275 -5.72 -3.56 -3.10
N GLY A 276 -6.67 -3.82 -3.99
CA GLY A 276 -8.06 -4.12 -3.61
C GLY A 276 -8.86 -2.87 -3.22
N ASN A 277 -8.48 -1.71 -3.76
CA ASN A 277 -9.13 -0.43 -3.46
C ASN A 277 -10.57 -0.30 -3.97
N GLY A 278 -11.27 0.70 -3.44
CA GLY A 278 -12.64 1.04 -3.79
C GLY A 278 -12.79 2.05 -4.93
N LEU A 279 -11.71 2.53 -5.56
CA LEU A 279 -11.79 3.62 -6.54
C LEU A 279 -12.77 3.34 -7.71
N PRO A 280 -12.84 2.12 -8.28
CA PRO A 280 -13.84 1.79 -9.29
C PRO A 280 -15.30 1.85 -8.79
N ILE A 281 -15.52 1.84 -7.48
CA ILE A 281 -16.85 1.98 -6.85
C ILE A 281 -17.15 3.47 -6.65
N LEU A 282 -16.17 4.24 -6.19
CA LEU A 282 -16.28 5.67 -5.90
C LEU A 282 -16.64 6.51 -7.14
N VAL A 283 -16.29 6.07 -8.35
CA VAL A 283 -16.64 6.78 -9.60
C VAL A 283 -18.16 6.84 -9.85
N TYR A 284 -18.93 5.91 -9.28
CA TYR A 284 -20.40 5.92 -9.35
C TYR A 284 -21.04 6.88 -8.35
N LYS A 285 -20.24 7.57 -7.51
CA LYS A 285 -20.74 8.51 -6.50
C LYS A 285 -21.87 7.93 -5.63
N PRO A 286 -21.72 6.74 -5.02
CA PRO A 286 -22.78 6.14 -4.21
C PRO A 286 -23.14 6.90 -2.92
N ALA A 287 -22.31 7.85 -2.48
CA ALA A 287 -22.62 8.81 -1.43
C ALA A 287 -22.45 10.26 -1.96
N PRO A 288 -23.22 11.23 -1.45
CA PRO A 288 -23.13 12.62 -1.90
C PRO A 288 -21.77 13.24 -1.60
N ILE A 289 -21.17 12.85 -0.46
CA ILE A 289 -19.82 13.27 -0.05
C ILE A 289 -18.91 12.04 -0.05
N GLN A 290 -17.74 12.15 -0.68
CA GLN A 290 -16.72 11.11 -0.70
C GLN A 290 -15.37 11.65 -0.27
N VAL A 291 -14.76 11.02 0.72
CA VAL A 291 -13.46 11.39 1.29
C VAL A 291 -12.46 10.28 1.03
N SER A 292 -11.20 10.61 0.80
CA SER A 292 -10.09 9.64 0.75
C SER A 292 -9.02 10.02 1.78
N GLY A 293 -8.26 9.04 2.28
CA GLY A 293 -7.08 9.32 3.10
C GLY A 293 -6.59 8.12 3.90
N ILE A 294 -5.58 8.36 4.73
CA ILE A 294 -4.98 7.42 5.70
C ILE A 294 -4.21 6.26 5.04
N GLY A 295 -4.86 5.37 4.29
CA GLY A 295 -4.21 4.19 3.73
C GLY A 295 -3.38 4.45 2.47
N TYR A 296 -3.72 5.51 1.73
CA TYR A 296 -2.94 6.04 0.61
C TYR A 296 -2.64 7.51 0.86
N PHE A 297 -1.55 7.99 0.28
CA PHE A 297 -0.87 9.25 0.66
C PHE A 297 -0.67 10.20 -0.53
N ALA A 298 -1.50 10.06 -1.56
CA ALA A 298 -1.50 10.92 -2.72
C ALA A 298 -2.91 10.97 -3.32
N SER A 299 -3.11 11.87 -4.27
CA SER A 299 -4.38 12.02 -4.97
C SER A 299 -4.89 10.71 -5.57
N THR A 300 -6.20 10.47 -5.45
CA THR A 300 -6.93 9.40 -6.13
C THR A 300 -7.12 9.69 -7.63
N GLY A 301 -7.05 10.97 -8.02
CA GLY A 301 -7.29 11.42 -9.39
C GLY A 301 -8.74 11.31 -9.85
N LEU A 302 -9.69 10.99 -8.96
CA LEU A 302 -11.11 10.90 -9.28
C LEU A 302 -11.83 12.22 -9.01
N SER A 303 -12.54 12.73 -10.02
CA SER A 303 -13.42 13.90 -9.85
C SER A 303 -14.64 13.62 -8.96
N SER A 304 -14.97 12.35 -8.72
CA SER A 304 -16.04 11.95 -7.81
C SER A 304 -15.61 11.96 -6.34
N VAL A 305 -14.31 12.03 -6.04
CA VAL A 305 -13.80 12.15 -4.67
C VAL A 305 -13.67 13.62 -4.31
N ASP A 306 -14.35 14.01 -3.24
CA ASP A 306 -14.54 15.41 -2.88
C ASP A 306 -13.37 15.97 -2.08
N TYR A 307 -12.89 15.17 -1.14
CA TYR A 307 -11.96 15.60 -0.10
C TYR A 307 -10.86 14.57 0.10
N PHE A 308 -9.69 15.05 0.51
CA PHE A 308 -8.60 14.20 0.95
C PHE A 308 -8.09 14.64 2.32
N LEU A 309 -7.96 13.70 3.26
CA LEU A 309 -7.51 13.98 4.63
C LEU A 309 -5.99 14.16 4.67
N GLY A 310 -5.56 15.30 5.22
CA GLY A 310 -4.18 15.65 5.49
C GLY A 310 -4.01 16.26 6.89
N ASP A 311 -2.83 16.79 7.18
CA ASP A 311 -2.56 17.48 8.43
C ASP A 311 -1.55 18.62 8.26
N VAL A 312 -1.46 19.47 9.29
CA VAL A 312 -0.64 20.70 9.26
C VAL A 312 0.84 20.43 8.96
N TYR A 313 1.35 19.25 9.30
CA TYR A 313 2.76 18.91 9.09
C TYR A 313 3.01 18.35 7.68
N LEU A 314 2.03 17.64 7.12
CA LEU A 314 2.10 17.14 5.75
C LEU A 314 1.90 18.26 4.73
N ASP A 315 0.88 19.09 4.91
CA ASP A 315 0.34 19.96 3.86
C ASP A 315 0.50 21.47 4.15
N GLY A 316 1.02 21.81 5.33
CA GLY A 316 1.07 23.19 5.86
C GLY A 316 -0.23 23.58 6.56
N GLU A 317 -0.18 24.58 7.45
CA GLU A 317 -1.33 25.01 8.26
C GLU A 317 -2.56 25.41 7.44
N ASP A 318 -2.35 26.04 6.28
CA ASP A 318 -3.40 26.49 5.37
C ASP A 318 -3.71 25.49 4.25
N GLY A 319 -2.99 24.37 4.19
CA GLY A 319 -3.09 23.35 3.14
C GLY A 319 -2.66 23.80 1.74
N GLN A 320 -2.29 25.06 1.52
CA GLN A 320 -2.01 25.59 0.18
C GLN A 320 -0.78 24.96 -0.45
N THR A 321 0.18 24.56 0.39
CA THR A 321 1.39 23.87 -0.07
C THR A 321 1.04 22.49 -0.60
N GLY A 322 0.27 21.71 0.18
CA GLY A 322 -0.18 20.38 -0.22
C GLY A 322 -1.18 20.37 -1.37
N GLN A 323 -2.08 21.37 -1.46
CA GLN A 323 -3.22 21.37 -2.39
C GLN A 323 -2.81 21.23 -3.87
N ARG A 324 -1.59 21.64 -4.23
CA ARG A 324 -1.03 21.50 -5.58
C ARG A 324 -0.82 20.05 -6.01
N GLU A 325 -0.84 19.10 -5.08
CA GLU A 325 -0.67 17.67 -5.33
C GLU A 325 -1.98 16.92 -5.54
N PHE A 326 -3.11 17.52 -5.15
CA PHE A 326 -4.40 16.86 -5.07
C PHE A 326 -5.38 17.36 -6.13
N THR A 327 -6.19 16.45 -6.65
CA THR A 327 -7.40 16.78 -7.43
C THR A 327 -8.59 17.06 -6.50
N GLU A 328 -8.56 16.45 -5.33
CA GLU A 328 -9.48 16.61 -4.22
C GLU A 328 -9.20 17.91 -3.46
N GLU A 329 -10.19 18.41 -2.72
CA GLU A 329 -9.95 19.49 -1.73
C GLU A 329 -9.30 18.90 -0.49
N LEU A 330 -8.16 19.45 -0.09
CA LEU A 330 -7.48 19.01 1.13
C LEU A 330 -8.25 19.45 2.38
N VAL A 331 -8.31 18.53 3.33
CA VAL A 331 -8.84 18.77 4.66
C VAL A 331 -7.72 18.58 5.66
N VAL A 332 -7.20 19.70 6.15
CA VAL A 332 -6.02 19.74 7.01
C VAL A 332 -6.44 19.64 8.47
N LEU A 333 -6.11 18.53 9.11
CA LEU A 333 -6.30 18.34 10.54
C LEU A 333 -5.21 19.08 11.35
N PRO A 334 -5.53 19.66 12.52
CA PRO A 334 -4.60 20.48 13.31
C PRO A 334 -3.41 19.72 13.91
N HIS A 335 -3.45 18.38 13.91
CA HIS A 335 -2.41 17.54 14.52
C HIS A 335 -1.93 16.45 13.56
N SER A 336 -2.60 15.30 13.55
CA SER A 336 -2.27 14.17 12.67
C SER A 336 -3.48 13.73 11.87
N HIS A 337 -3.26 13.37 10.60
CA HIS A 337 -4.28 12.83 9.71
C HIS A 337 -4.69 11.38 10.06
N PHE A 338 -4.06 10.75 11.05
CA PHE A 338 -4.48 9.48 11.62
C PHE A 338 -4.26 9.41 13.14
N CYS A 339 -4.80 8.36 13.77
CA CYS A 339 -4.47 7.98 15.15
C CYS A 339 -3.92 6.56 15.17
N TYR A 340 -2.72 6.37 15.72
CA TYR A 340 -2.11 5.06 15.89
C TYR A 340 -2.68 4.30 17.10
N ARG A 341 -3.04 3.05 16.84
CA ARG A 341 -3.40 2.05 17.85
C ARG A 341 -2.67 0.75 17.53
N PRO A 342 -1.83 0.23 18.45
CA PRO A 342 -1.27 -1.11 18.28
C PRO A 342 -2.39 -2.15 18.36
N LEU A 343 -2.45 -3.05 17.38
CA LEU A 343 -3.43 -4.16 17.39
C LEU A 343 -3.12 -5.21 18.45
N GLN A 344 -1.87 -5.24 18.92
CA GLN A 344 -1.41 -6.11 19.99
C GLN A 344 -0.54 -5.31 20.97
N ALA A 345 -0.85 -5.41 22.25
CA ALA A 345 0.02 -4.90 23.30
C ALA A 345 1.21 -5.86 23.48
N VAL A 346 2.43 -5.33 23.33
CA VAL A 346 3.69 -6.07 23.51
C VAL A 346 4.54 -5.31 24.52
N PRO A 347 5.15 -5.98 25.52
CA PRO A 347 6.02 -5.32 26.50
C PRO A 347 7.23 -4.69 25.80
N LEU A 348 7.77 -3.61 26.38
CA LEU A 348 9.04 -3.07 25.92
C LEU A 348 10.17 -4.11 26.14
N PRO A 349 11.18 -4.16 25.28
CA PRO A 349 12.41 -4.89 25.55
C PRO A 349 13.02 -4.39 26.87
N VAL A 350 13.44 -5.32 27.74
CA VAL A 350 14.05 -4.98 29.04
C VAL A 350 15.41 -4.31 28.84
N ASP A 351 16.23 -4.88 27.97
CA ASP A 351 17.54 -4.35 27.61
C ASP A 351 17.53 -3.73 26.22
N THR A 352 18.38 -2.73 26.00
CA THR A 352 18.65 -2.14 24.68
C THR A 352 19.62 -3.03 23.90
N ALA A 353 19.69 -2.88 22.58
CA ALA A 353 20.67 -3.63 21.80
C ALA A 353 22.08 -3.18 22.16
N PHE A 354 22.27 -1.89 22.42
CA PHE A 354 23.52 -1.31 22.92
C PHE A 354 23.97 -1.98 24.22
N SER A 355 23.10 -2.10 25.23
CA SER A 355 23.45 -2.71 26.51
C SER A 355 23.83 -4.20 26.38
N ARG A 356 23.21 -4.93 25.45
CA ARG A 356 23.53 -6.36 25.23
C ARG A 356 24.79 -6.58 24.39
N LYS A 357 25.03 -5.73 23.39
CA LYS A 357 26.04 -5.95 22.35
C LYS A 357 27.30 -5.09 22.50
N GLY A 358 27.23 -3.99 23.25
CA GLY A 358 28.32 -3.03 23.43
C GLY A 358 28.53 -2.06 22.26
N TYR A 359 27.61 -2.01 21.30
CA TYR A 359 27.63 -1.10 20.16
C TYR A 359 26.22 -0.71 19.72
N VAL A 360 26.09 0.45 19.08
CA VAL A 360 24.80 0.92 18.56
C VAL A 360 24.40 0.11 17.33
N THR A 361 23.16 -0.37 17.31
CA THR A 361 22.56 -1.02 16.14
C THR A 361 21.50 -0.12 15.52
N PHE A 362 21.74 0.40 14.34
CA PHE A 362 20.69 1.02 13.52
C PHE A 362 19.77 -0.06 12.93
N GLY A 363 18.53 0.28 12.60
CA GLY A 363 17.69 -0.67 11.87
C GLY A 363 16.56 -0.06 11.05
N SER A 364 16.11 -0.82 10.05
CA SER A 364 14.93 -0.49 9.25
C SER A 364 14.15 -1.75 8.90
N PHE A 365 12.89 -1.81 9.33
CA PHE A 365 11.97 -2.93 9.06
C PHE A 365 10.98 -2.61 7.94
N ASN A 366 11.29 -1.58 7.15
CA ASN A 366 10.48 -1.14 6.02
C ASN A 366 10.48 -2.18 4.89
N ASN A 367 9.40 -2.16 4.08
CA ASN A 367 9.40 -2.89 2.82
C ASN A 367 10.60 -2.44 1.96
N PHE A 368 11.39 -3.40 1.49
CA PHE A 368 12.64 -3.13 0.78
C PHE A 368 12.47 -2.32 -0.52
N ALA A 369 11.26 -2.30 -1.10
CA ALA A 369 10.95 -1.39 -2.22
C ALA A 369 11.20 0.09 -1.89
N LYS A 370 11.17 0.48 -0.60
CA LYS A 370 11.48 1.83 -0.10
C LYS A 370 12.99 2.08 0.05
N VAL A 371 13.82 1.03 0.05
CA VAL A 371 15.27 1.10 0.22
C VAL A 371 15.94 1.24 -1.14
N THR A 372 16.03 2.48 -1.61
CA THR A 372 16.67 2.83 -2.88
C THR A 372 18.20 2.74 -2.76
N ASP A 373 18.91 2.80 -3.90
CA ASP A 373 20.38 2.88 -3.88
C ASP A 373 20.86 4.13 -3.13
N GLU A 374 20.12 5.24 -3.19
CA GLU A 374 20.42 6.47 -2.45
C GLU A 374 20.34 6.26 -0.94
N VAL A 375 19.26 5.64 -0.45
CA VAL A 375 19.12 5.29 0.97
C VAL A 375 20.27 4.40 1.43
N LEU A 376 20.64 3.38 0.64
CA LEU A 376 21.78 2.50 0.96
C LEU A 376 23.09 3.30 1.05
N MET A 377 23.36 4.20 0.10
CA MET A 377 24.56 5.04 0.14
C MET A 377 24.60 5.92 1.39
N VAL A 378 23.47 6.51 1.78
CA VAL A 378 23.37 7.33 3.00
C VAL A 378 23.63 6.50 4.26
N TRP A 379 23.03 5.32 4.37
CA TRP A 379 23.28 4.41 5.50
C TRP A 379 24.73 3.90 5.53
N GLY A 380 25.34 3.67 4.37
CA GLY A 380 26.78 3.37 4.26
C GLY A 380 27.64 4.51 4.81
N LYS A 381 27.32 5.77 4.47
CA LYS A 381 28.03 6.96 5.03
C LYS A 381 27.91 7.04 6.56
N ILE A 382 26.74 6.76 7.13
CA ILE A 382 26.55 6.72 8.60
C ILE A 382 27.48 5.67 9.23
N LEU A 383 27.45 4.43 8.72
CA LEU A 383 28.28 3.34 9.26
C LEU A 383 29.77 3.59 9.10
N ASN A 384 30.20 4.31 8.06
CA ASN A 384 31.61 4.66 7.86
C ASN A 384 32.09 5.76 8.82
N ARG A 385 31.19 6.65 9.28
CA ARG A 385 31.50 7.61 10.36
C ARG A 385 31.51 6.96 11.74
N LEU A 386 30.72 5.91 11.93
CA LEU A 386 30.61 5.16 13.19
C LEU A 386 31.18 3.73 13.02
N PRO A 387 32.50 3.53 13.14
CA PRO A 387 33.14 2.26 12.78
C PRO A 387 32.72 1.05 13.64
N THR A 388 32.12 1.28 14.81
CA THR A 388 31.60 0.24 15.71
C THR A 388 30.11 -0.06 15.50
N ALA A 389 29.36 0.85 14.86
CA ALA A 389 27.92 0.71 14.70
C ALA A 389 27.55 -0.41 13.71
N HIS A 390 26.39 -1.02 13.91
CA HIS A 390 25.84 -2.06 13.06
C HIS A 390 24.52 -1.62 12.43
N LEU A 391 24.09 -2.33 11.39
CA LEU A 391 22.80 -2.10 10.72
C LEU A 391 22.04 -3.42 10.60
N LEU A 392 20.78 -3.41 11.03
CA LEU A 392 19.83 -4.51 10.87
C LEU A 392 18.73 -4.14 9.86
N LEU A 393 18.66 -4.84 8.74
CA LEU A 393 17.59 -4.70 7.76
C LEU A 393 16.66 -5.90 7.81
N LYS A 394 15.35 -5.67 7.97
CA LYS A 394 14.34 -6.73 8.01
C LYS A 394 13.30 -6.51 6.93
N ALA A 395 13.15 -7.48 6.01
CA ALA A 395 12.18 -7.41 4.93
C ALA A 395 11.96 -8.79 4.28
N ALA A 396 10.77 -9.00 3.71
CA ALA A 396 10.38 -10.26 3.04
C ALA A 396 11.28 -10.67 1.87
N VAL A 397 12.01 -9.72 1.28
CA VAL A 397 12.94 -10.01 0.19
C VAL A 397 14.12 -10.88 0.66
N PHE A 398 14.45 -10.86 1.96
CA PHE A 398 15.49 -11.70 2.54
C PHE A 398 15.06 -13.14 2.81
N ASP A 399 13.77 -13.48 2.63
CA ASP A 399 13.29 -14.87 2.63
C ASP A 399 13.59 -15.61 1.32
N SER A 400 14.07 -14.89 0.30
CA SER A 400 14.54 -15.45 -0.96
C SER A 400 16.07 -15.42 -0.99
N GLU A 401 16.71 -16.57 -1.12
CA GLU A 401 18.18 -16.67 -1.20
C GLU A 401 18.72 -15.85 -2.38
N GLU A 402 18.11 -16.00 -3.56
CA GLU A 402 18.54 -15.29 -4.78
C GLU A 402 18.40 -13.77 -4.63
N ALA A 403 17.28 -13.31 -4.09
CA ALA A 403 17.05 -11.88 -3.88
C ALA A 403 17.94 -11.31 -2.76
N ALA A 404 18.20 -12.09 -1.71
CA ALA A 404 19.13 -11.71 -0.65
C ALA A 404 20.56 -11.53 -1.18
N ILE A 405 21.05 -12.44 -2.04
CA ILE A 405 22.36 -12.31 -2.69
C ILE A 405 22.40 -11.05 -3.56
N TYR A 406 21.37 -10.83 -4.38
CA TYR A 406 21.26 -9.64 -5.24
C TYR A 406 21.28 -8.34 -4.42
N ILE A 407 20.56 -8.30 -3.31
CA ILE A 407 20.51 -7.11 -2.44
C ILE A 407 21.82 -6.90 -1.71
N ARG A 408 22.50 -7.96 -1.23
CA ARG A 408 23.86 -7.85 -0.66
C ARG A 408 24.85 -7.23 -1.64
N GLN A 409 24.78 -7.60 -2.91
CA GLN A 409 25.59 -6.96 -3.95
C GLN A 409 25.23 -5.48 -4.16
N ARG A 410 23.95 -5.10 -4.06
CA ARG A 410 23.54 -3.68 -4.10
C ARG A 410 24.09 -2.91 -2.90
N MET A 411 24.02 -3.48 -1.70
CA MET A 411 24.54 -2.87 -0.47
C MET A 411 26.06 -2.68 -0.53
N GLU A 412 26.79 -3.70 -0.98
CA GLU A 412 28.25 -3.61 -1.16
C GLU A 412 28.62 -2.51 -2.17
N LYS A 413 27.93 -2.44 -3.32
CA LYS A 413 28.13 -1.36 -4.31
C LYS A 413 27.80 0.02 -3.77
N ALA A 414 26.85 0.13 -2.86
CA ALA A 414 26.50 1.38 -2.17
C ALA A 414 27.49 1.75 -1.06
N GLY A 415 28.51 0.92 -0.79
CA GLY A 415 29.56 1.19 0.18
C GLY A 415 29.23 0.80 1.61
N LEU A 416 28.26 -0.12 1.82
CA LEU A 416 27.99 -0.63 3.16
C LEU A 416 29.10 -1.59 3.63
N PRO A 417 29.57 -1.46 4.88
CA PRO A 417 30.55 -2.37 5.47
C PRO A 417 29.88 -3.69 5.84
N MET A 418 29.83 -4.64 4.90
CA MET A 418 29.00 -5.85 4.99
C MET A 418 29.23 -6.73 6.22
N ALA A 419 30.41 -6.69 6.85
CA ALA A 419 30.68 -7.39 8.11
C ALA A 419 29.83 -6.88 9.30
N ARG A 420 29.24 -5.68 9.17
CA ARG A 420 28.41 -5.02 10.20
C ARG A 420 26.94 -4.88 9.78
N VAL A 421 26.53 -5.57 8.72
CA VAL A 421 25.16 -5.54 8.19
C VAL A 421 24.50 -6.90 8.37
N GLU A 422 23.42 -6.92 9.13
CA GLU A 422 22.57 -8.09 9.33
C GLU A 422 21.29 -7.95 8.50
N CYS A 423 20.84 -9.04 7.88
CA CYS A 423 19.61 -9.08 7.07
C CYS A 423 18.71 -10.21 7.57
N ARG A 424 17.43 -9.89 7.82
CA ARG A 424 16.43 -10.85 8.33
C ARG A 424 15.18 -10.89 7.46
N GLY A 425 14.64 -12.09 7.31
CA GLY A 425 13.33 -12.35 6.73
C GLY A 425 12.17 -11.89 7.61
N ILE A 426 10.92 -12.08 7.17
CA ILE A 426 9.75 -11.77 7.99
C ILE A 426 9.53 -12.82 9.08
N SER A 427 8.90 -12.39 10.16
CA SER A 427 8.45 -13.26 11.26
C SER A 427 6.99 -12.93 11.57
N GLU A 428 6.26 -13.91 12.09
CA GLU A 428 4.84 -13.74 12.44
C GLU A 428 4.66 -12.74 13.60
N VAL A 429 5.55 -12.79 14.60
CA VAL A 429 5.60 -11.86 15.74
C VAL A 429 6.92 -11.12 15.70
N TYR A 430 6.93 -9.92 15.10
CA TYR A 430 8.17 -9.15 14.88
C TYR A 430 8.39 -7.99 15.86
N LEU A 431 7.36 -7.49 16.56
CA LEU A 431 7.51 -6.33 17.45
C LEU A 431 8.65 -6.49 18.48
N PRO A 432 8.84 -7.66 19.13
CA PRO A 432 9.97 -7.86 20.05
C PRO A 432 11.35 -7.70 19.39
N GLU A 433 11.47 -7.92 18.08
CA GLU A 433 12.75 -7.79 17.35
C GLU A 433 13.21 -6.33 17.25
N TYR A 434 12.35 -5.34 17.51
CA TYR A 434 12.79 -3.96 17.70
C TYR A 434 13.74 -3.82 18.90
N GLY A 435 13.74 -4.77 19.84
CA GLY A 435 14.73 -4.82 20.91
C GLY A 435 16.16 -5.06 20.42
N ASP A 436 16.36 -5.55 19.19
CA ASP A 436 17.68 -5.78 18.60
C ASP A 436 18.26 -4.57 17.87
N ILE A 437 17.54 -3.45 17.86
CA ILE A 437 18.00 -2.17 17.33
C ILE A 437 17.93 -1.09 18.43
N ASP A 438 18.72 -0.05 18.24
CA ASP A 438 18.76 1.10 19.13
C ASP A 438 18.11 2.33 18.50
N ILE A 439 18.38 2.56 17.21
CA ILE A 439 17.90 3.72 16.45
C ILE A 439 17.27 3.22 15.15
N ALA A 440 16.02 3.62 14.90
CA ALA A 440 15.35 3.33 13.64
C ALA A 440 15.73 4.37 12.58
N LEU A 441 16.07 3.88 11.38
CA LEU A 441 16.35 4.70 10.21
C LEU A 441 15.16 4.63 9.26
N ASP A 442 14.50 5.77 9.06
CA ASP A 442 13.43 5.90 8.10
C ASP A 442 13.96 5.94 6.66
N THR A 443 13.15 5.50 5.71
CA THR A 443 13.48 5.55 4.29
C THR A 443 13.02 6.85 3.66
N PHE A 444 13.58 7.22 2.51
CA PHE A 444 13.14 8.36 1.70
C PHE A 444 13.35 8.06 0.21
N PRO A 445 12.58 8.66 -0.71
CA PRO A 445 11.51 9.66 -0.49
C PRO A 445 10.25 9.07 0.13
N TYR A 446 10.10 7.74 0.16
CA TYR A 446 8.93 7.09 0.75
C TYR A 446 9.25 6.61 2.17
N PRO A 447 8.85 7.35 3.22
CA PRO A 447 9.02 6.95 4.61
C PRO A 447 8.15 5.76 5.03
N GLY A 448 8.48 5.21 6.18
CA GLY A 448 7.64 4.32 6.96
C GLY A 448 6.37 5.03 7.45
N GLY A 449 5.36 4.22 7.73
CA GLY A 449 4.15 4.66 8.43
C GLY A 449 3.97 3.76 9.64
N GLY A 450 3.37 2.58 9.43
CA GLY A 450 3.20 1.58 10.50
C GLY A 450 4.51 1.13 11.12
N THR A 451 5.53 0.83 10.32
CA THR A 451 6.87 0.44 10.78
C THR A 451 7.57 1.54 11.60
N SER A 452 7.31 2.81 11.28
CA SER A 452 7.80 3.97 12.04
C SER A 452 7.06 4.09 13.37
N CYS A 453 5.73 3.96 13.36
CA CYS A 453 4.93 3.93 14.59
C CYS A 453 5.33 2.77 15.51
N ASP A 454 5.55 1.58 14.95
CA ASP A 454 5.97 0.40 15.70
C ASP A 454 7.36 0.58 16.31
N ALA A 455 8.31 1.17 15.56
CA ALA A 455 9.63 1.49 16.08
C ALA A 455 9.54 2.41 17.30
N LEU A 456 8.83 3.54 17.16
CA LEU A 456 8.63 4.52 18.22
C LEU A 456 7.90 3.87 19.43
N TYR A 457 6.87 3.05 19.17
CA TYR A 457 6.08 2.38 20.21
C TYR A 457 6.88 1.30 20.95
N MET A 458 7.87 0.70 20.29
CA MET A 458 8.85 -0.20 20.88
C MET A 458 10.06 0.54 21.48
N GLY A 459 9.95 1.86 21.64
CA GLY A 459 10.95 2.70 22.28
C GLY A 459 12.20 2.93 21.43
N ARG A 460 12.13 2.84 20.10
CA ARG A 460 13.27 3.08 19.22
C ARG A 460 13.13 4.46 18.57
N PRO A 461 13.98 5.45 18.92
CA PRO A 461 13.94 6.76 18.27
C PRO A 461 14.15 6.62 16.76
N LEU A 462 13.46 7.46 15.99
CA LEU A 462 13.42 7.42 14.53
C LEU A 462 14.14 8.64 13.96
N ILE A 463 15.07 8.42 13.03
CA ILE A 463 15.63 9.50 12.18
C ILE A 463 14.90 9.47 10.84
N THR A 464 14.36 10.61 10.41
CA THR A 464 13.62 10.74 9.15
C THR A 464 14.07 11.96 8.34
N LEU A 465 13.92 11.88 7.01
CA LEU A 465 14.19 12.98 6.09
C LEU A 465 12.85 13.55 5.62
N ALA A 466 12.55 14.80 5.98
CA ALA A 466 11.35 15.48 5.54
C ALA A 466 11.48 15.84 4.05
N GLY A 467 10.67 15.19 3.20
CA GLY A 467 10.54 15.61 1.82
C GLY A 467 9.64 16.83 1.65
N LYS A 468 9.31 17.13 0.40
CA LYS A 468 8.50 18.30 0.02
C LYS A 468 7.04 17.95 -0.23
N ARG A 469 6.78 16.70 -0.60
CA ARG A 469 5.45 16.22 -0.98
C ARG A 469 4.72 15.62 0.22
N HIS A 470 3.38 15.60 0.17
CA HIS A 470 2.53 15.03 1.23
C HIS A 470 3.02 13.65 1.68
N GLY A 471 3.22 12.74 0.73
CA GLY A 471 3.68 11.36 0.99
C GLY A 471 5.08 11.21 1.56
N GLU A 472 5.95 12.23 1.40
CA GLU A 472 7.34 12.20 1.86
C GLU A 472 7.49 12.73 3.29
N ARG A 473 6.40 13.15 3.92
CA ARG A 473 6.40 13.89 5.18
C ARG A 473 5.76 13.12 6.34
N PHE A 474 5.43 11.83 6.16
CA PHE A 474 4.87 11.00 7.23
C PHE A 474 5.78 10.95 8.46
N GLY A 475 7.08 10.65 8.28
CA GLY A 475 8.03 10.65 9.38
C GLY A 475 8.13 12.02 10.06
N TYR A 476 8.06 13.11 9.29
CA TYR A 476 8.00 14.47 9.83
C TYR A 476 6.77 14.70 10.70
N SER A 477 5.56 14.41 10.18
CA SER A 477 4.31 14.56 10.94
C SER A 477 4.31 13.72 12.22
N LEU A 478 4.86 12.51 12.18
CA LEU A 478 5.02 11.66 13.36
C LEU A 478 5.87 12.34 14.44
N LEU A 479 7.08 12.79 14.08
CA LEU A 479 8.01 13.35 15.06
C LEU A 479 7.58 14.71 15.58
N MET A 480 6.90 15.52 14.77
CA MET A 480 6.36 16.80 15.22
C MET A 480 5.21 16.63 16.23
N ASN A 481 4.33 15.64 16.02
CA ASN A 481 3.28 15.33 17.00
C ASN A 481 3.83 14.73 18.32
N LEU A 482 5.11 14.33 18.35
CA LEU A 482 5.79 13.80 19.55
C LEU A 482 6.71 14.84 20.21
N ASP A 483 6.74 16.08 19.71
CA ASP A 483 7.71 17.12 20.10
C ASP A 483 9.19 16.67 19.94
N LEU A 484 9.46 15.81 18.94
CA LEU A 484 10.79 15.27 18.61
C LEU A 484 11.33 15.81 17.28
N GLY A 485 11.03 17.07 16.96
CA GLY A 485 11.46 17.73 15.72
C GLY A 485 12.98 17.74 15.50
N GLU A 486 13.78 17.63 16.56
CA GLU A 486 15.25 17.53 16.49
C GLU A 486 15.76 16.25 15.83
N LEU A 487 14.90 15.24 15.65
CA LEU A 487 15.21 13.99 14.93
C LEU A 487 14.81 14.04 13.44
N VAL A 488 14.24 15.16 12.99
CA VAL A 488 13.91 15.44 11.59
C VAL A 488 15.12 16.09 10.90
N ALA A 489 15.45 15.59 9.72
CA ALA A 489 16.38 16.22 8.81
C ALA A 489 15.66 16.84 7.60
N PHE A 490 16.23 17.90 7.05
CA PHE A 490 15.76 18.56 5.81
C PHE A 490 16.77 18.44 4.65
N SER A 491 17.90 17.77 4.89
CA SER A 491 18.91 17.42 3.91
C SER A 491 19.52 16.04 4.23
N ILE A 492 20.17 15.42 3.23
CA ILE A 492 20.87 14.15 3.43
C ILE A 492 21.99 14.30 4.46
N GLU A 493 22.70 15.43 4.42
CA GLU A 493 23.76 15.77 5.36
C GLU A 493 23.22 15.84 6.78
N GLU A 494 22.12 16.57 7.01
CA GLU A 494 21.45 16.61 8.31
C GLU A 494 20.99 15.22 8.76
N TYR A 495 20.45 14.39 7.87
CA TYR A 495 20.01 13.03 8.22
C TYR A 495 21.18 12.20 8.78
N ILE A 496 22.35 12.30 8.15
CA ILE A 496 23.57 11.65 8.62
C ILE A 496 24.01 12.25 9.96
N GLU A 497 24.04 13.58 10.11
CA GLU A 497 24.45 14.21 11.38
C GLU A 497 23.51 13.86 12.53
N ARG A 498 22.19 13.82 12.32
CA ARG A 498 21.23 13.43 13.37
C ARG A 498 21.42 11.97 13.81
N ALA A 499 21.66 11.07 12.85
CA ALA A 499 21.94 9.67 13.16
C ALA A 499 23.26 9.49 13.92
N VAL A 500 24.31 10.21 13.53
CA VAL A 500 25.62 10.18 14.20
C VAL A 500 25.53 10.76 15.60
N MET A 501 24.94 11.96 15.75
CA MET A 501 24.77 12.64 17.04
C MET A 501 24.05 11.75 18.06
N LEU A 502 22.95 11.11 17.65
CA LEU A 502 22.17 10.26 18.55
C LEU A 502 22.94 8.99 18.94
N ALA A 503 23.69 8.39 18.01
CA ALA A 503 24.50 7.20 18.30
C ALA A 503 25.70 7.49 19.21
N GLU A 504 26.26 8.70 19.16
CA GLU A 504 27.38 9.13 20.01
C GLU A 504 26.94 9.63 21.39
N ASN A 505 25.62 9.69 21.65
CA ASN A 505 25.07 10.14 22.93
C ASN A 505 24.23 9.05 23.63
N PRO A 506 24.89 8.10 24.33
CA PRO A 506 24.20 6.98 25.01
C PRO A 506 23.20 7.43 26.07
N GLU A 507 23.43 8.55 26.75
CA GLU A 507 22.52 9.09 27.77
C GLU A 507 21.21 9.57 27.14
N LEU A 508 21.29 10.39 26.08
CA LEU A 508 20.13 10.83 25.31
C LEU A 508 19.37 9.64 24.71
N LEU A 509 20.10 8.70 24.12
CA LEU A 509 19.52 7.51 23.51
C LEU A 509 18.77 6.65 24.54
N THR A 510 19.37 6.41 25.71
CA THR A 510 18.72 5.66 26.80
C THR A 510 17.49 6.41 27.33
N GLY A 511 17.58 7.73 27.48
CA GLY A 511 16.47 8.58 27.89
C GLY A 511 15.29 8.50 26.93
N LEU A 512 15.54 8.59 25.62
CA LEU A 512 14.51 8.41 24.59
C LEU A 512 13.93 6.99 24.65
N GLN A 513 14.78 5.97 24.66
CA GLN A 513 14.31 4.58 24.63
C GLN A 513 13.44 4.19 25.83
N THR A 514 13.70 4.80 26.99
CA THR A 514 12.92 4.60 28.22
C THR A 514 11.56 5.31 28.17
N ASN A 515 11.49 6.51 27.60
CA ASN A 515 10.33 7.38 27.70
C ASN A 515 9.43 7.40 26.46
N LEU A 516 9.92 6.96 25.29
CA LEU A 516 9.26 7.20 24.01
C LEU A 516 7.86 6.58 23.90
N ARG A 517 7.63 5.38 24.47
CA ARG A 517 6.28 4.81 24.52
C ARG A 517 5.32 5.70 25.32
N HIS A 518 5.77 6.20 26.46
CA HIS A 518 4.97 7.11 27.28
C HIS A 518 4.71 8.44 26.56
N ILE A 519 5.70 9.00 25.86
CA ILE A 519 5.52 10.19 25.02
C ILE A 519 4.45 9.92 23.96
N MET A 520 4.52 8.79 23.26
CA MET A 520 3.52 8.42 22.25
C MET A 520 2.12 8.31 22.84
N GLU A 521 1.96 7.58 23.95
CA GLU A 521 0.66 7.33 24.59
C GLU A 521 -0.03 8.63 25.06
N ASN A 522 0.72 9.69 25.32
CA ASN A 522 0.20 10.99 25.75
C ASN A 522 0.20 12.06 24.62
N SER A 523 0.53 11.66 23.39
CA SER A 523 0.58 12.56 22.23
C SER A 523 -0.71 12.53 21.40
N PRO A 524 -0.93 13.51 20.50
CA PRO A 524 -2.02 13.48 19.54
C PRO A 524 -2.05 12.21 18.66
N LEU A 525 -0.91 11.55 18.44
CA LEU A 525 -0.84 10.31 17.64
C LEU A 525 -1.58 9.13 18.28
N MET A 526 -1.79 9.15 19.60
CA MET A 526 -2.53 8.09 20.30
C MET A 526 -3.75 8.62 21.07
N ASP A 527 -4.10 9.90 20.92
CA ASP A 527 -5.37 10.46 21.44
C ASP A 527 -6.55 10.01 20.58
N ARG A 528 -6.98 8.78 20.80
CA ARG A 528 -8.06 8.11 20.06
C ARG A 528 -9.36 8.91 20.12
N GLN A 529 -9.73 9.39 21.30
CA GLN A 529 -11.00 10.06 21.50
C GLN A 529 -10.96 11.49 20.92
N GLY A 530 -9.85 12.20 21.08
CA GLY A 530 -9.64 13.50 20.44
C GLY A 530 -9.66 13.42 18.93
N TYR A 531 -8.94 12.45 18.35
CA TYR A 531 -8.93 12.23 16.90
C TYR A 531 -10.32 11.92 16.34
N VAL A 532 -11.07 11.00 16.96
CA VAL A 532 -12.43 10.66 16.50
C VAL A 532 -13.35 11.89 16.55
N ARG A 533 -13.37 12.65 17.66
CA ARG A 533 -14.19 13.87 17.77
C ARG A 533 -13.81 14.92 16.74
N MET A 534 -12.52 15.06 16.44
CA MET A 534 -12.03 15.99 15.43
C MET A 534 -12.52 15.60 14.04
N VAL A 535 -12.38 14.34 13.65
CA VAL A 535 -12.85 13.82 12.36
C VAL A 535 -14.39 13.90 12.25
N GLU A 536 -15.11 13.63 13.33
CA GLU A 536 -16.56 13.82 13.40
C GLU A 536 -16.98 15.28 13.19
N SER A 537 -16.24 16.25 13.76
CA SER A 537 -16.48 17.68 13.51
C SER A 537 -16.30 18.02 12.03
N VAL A 538 -15.23 17.51 11.41
CA VAL A 538 -14.97 17.67 9.98
C VAL A 538 -16.12 17.11 9.14
N TYR A 539 -16.63 15.94 9.48
CA TYR A 539 -17.78 15.34 8.80
C TYR A 539 -19.05 16.18 8.93
N ALA A 540 -19.32 16.73 10.13
CA ALA A 540 -20.44 17.64 10.33
C ALA A 540 -20.31 18.91 9.48
N ASP A 541 -19.12 19.51 9.42
CA ASP A 541 -18.85 20.71 8.62
C ASP A 541 -19.00 20.43 7.10
N MET A 542 -18.50 19.29 6.63
CA MET A 542 -18.68 18.85 5.24
C MET A 542 -20.16 18.69 4.90
N TRP A 543 -20.94 18.06 5.78
CA TRP A 543 -22.37 17.86 5.59
C TRP A 543 -23.13 19.20 5.55
N GLU A 544 -22.82 20.12 6.46
CA GLU A 544 -23.42 21.45 6.47
C GLU A 544 -23.13 22.24 5.17
N LYS A 545 -21.88 22.18 4.67
CA LYS A 545 -21.49 22.78 3.38
C LYS A 545 -22.25 22.16 2.21
N TYR A 546 -22.44 20.83 2.22
CA TYR A 546 -23.20 20.12 1.21
C TYR A 546 -24.67 20.56 1.17
N GLU A 547 -25.32 20.62 2.33
CA GLU A 547 -26.73 21.01 2.46
C GLU A 547 -26.99 22.46 2.04
N LYS A 548 -26.09 23.39 2.40
CA LYS A 548 -26.14 24.80 1.97
C LYS A 548 -25.90 25.01 0.47
N GLY A 549 -25.43 23.98 -0.21
CA GLY A 549 -25.10 24.06 -1.63
C GLY A 549 -23.88 24.90 -1.96
N CYS A 550 -22.97 25.07 -1.00
CA CYS A 550 -21.72 25.80 -1.18
C CYS A 550 -20.74 25.09 -2.15
N ARG A 551 -21.10 23.92 -2.70
CA ARG A 551 -20.43 23.27 -3.82
C ARG A 551 -21.38 23.12 -5.02
N ASN A 552 -20.89 23.56 -6.18
CA ASN A 552 -21.42 23.21 -7.50
C ASN A 552 -21.04 21.76 -7.80
N TYR A 553 -21.80 20.79 -7.30
CA TYR A 553 -21.76 19.45 -7.88
C TYR A 553 -22.30 19.59 -9.30
N GLY A 554 -21.54 19.12 -10.30
CA GLY A 554 -21.84 19.24 -11.73
C GLY A 554 -23.09 18.45 -12.16
N GLY A 555 -24.26 18.80 -11.62
CA GLY A 555 -25.56 18.53 -12.19
C GLY A 555 -26.00 19.80 -12.90
N GLU A 556 -26.23 19.69 -14.20
CA GLU A 556 -26.83 20.75 -15.01
C GLU A 556 -28.05 21.34 -14.29
N ASN A 557 -27.99 22.64 -14.00
CA ASN A 557 -29.18 23.42 -13.68
C ASN A 557 -30.11 23.36 -14.90
N HIS A 558 -31.05 22.43 -14.92
CA HIS A 558 -32.28 22.63 -15.68
C HIS A 558 -33.09 23.69 -14.94
N GLY A 559 -32.73 24.95 -15.20
CA GLY A 559 -33.56 26.09 -14.86
C GLY A 559 -34.94 25.86 -15.48
N LYS A 560 -35.95 25.82 -14.62
CA LYS A 560 -37.32 26.07 -15.03
C LYS A 560 -37.35 27.48 -15.61
N SER A 561 -37.41 27.57 -16.93
CA SER A 561 -37.92 28.75 -17.62
C SER A 561 -39.43 28.79 -17.39
N GLU A 562 -39.88 29.92 -16.83
CA GLU A 562 -41.28 30.38 -16.87
C GLU A 562 -41.84 30.44 -18.30
#